data_AF-A0A2H1FLL1-F1
#
_entry.id   AF-A0A2H1FLL1-F1
#
_cell.length_a   1.000
_cell.length_b   1.000
_cell.length_c   1.000
_cell.angle_alpha   90.00
_cell.angle_beta   90.00
_cell.angle_gamma   90.00
#
_symmetry.space_group_name_H-M   'P 1'
#
loop_
_entity.id
_entity.type
_entity.pdbx_description
1 polymer ?
#
loop_
_entity_poly.entity_id
_entity_poly.type
_entity_poly.pdbx_seq_one_letter_code
_entity_poly.pdbx_strand_id
1 'polypeptide(L)'
;MRRGGSHNPGSSVLERKRAELPEAVVHLPCGCPALATYEPSQEKFRTLSNFRTSTSPLDKHIANSLEKVAIMPFTKLVKNSAYFSRYQVKYARRRAGKTDYYARKRLITQAKNKYNAPKYRLVVRFTNKDIICQIVTSELTGDKVFSAAYAHELKAYGITHGLTNWAAAYCTGLLLARRTLAKLKLDETFEGVEEADGEFTITEPADVDGETRRPFKAFLDVGLARTSTGARVFGAMKGASDGGLYIPHSEKRFPGFDIETKELDAETLRKYIFGGHVAEYMETLADDDEERYKSQFNGYIDDEIEADGLEELYQDAHKQIREDPFKKAEGEGEKKTKEQWKAESLKYKQKKLTHAQRQERVQEKIKALTS
;
A
#
# COMPACT_ATOMS: atom_id res chain seq x y z
N MET A 1 37.93 -2.10 -66.48
CA MET A 1 38.82 -3.08 -65.81
C MET A 1 38.22 -3.44 -64.45
N ARG A 2 37.97 -4.74 -64.21
CA ARG A 2 37.72 -5.49 -62.94
C ARG A 2 36.62 -4.94 -62.00
N ARG A 3 35.39 -5.47 -61.87
CA ARG A 3 34.85 -6.83 -61.62
C ARG A 3 35.44 -7.58 -60.42
N GLY A 4 34.54 -7.98 -59.50
CA GLY A 4 34.67 -9.08 -58.54
C GLY A 4 35.10 -8.63 -57.13
N GLY A 5 34.50 -9.08 -56.03
CA GLY A 5 33.48 -10.12 -55.86
C GLY A 5 33.04 -10.19 -54.39
N SER A 6 31.81 -10.66 -54.22
CA SER A 6 31.25 -11.18 -52.97
C SER A 6 32.11 -12.30 -52.41
N HIS A 7 32.40 -12.29 -51.10
CA HIS A 7 32.70 -13.49 -50.32
C HIS A 7 32.15 -13.35 -48.90
N ASN A 8 31.21 -14.23 -48.61
CA ASN A 8 30.68 -14.54 -47.28
C ASN A 8 31.49 -15.75 -46.77
N PRO A 9 32.16 -15.70 -45.61
CA PRO A 9 32.57 -16.92 -44.92
C PRO A 9 31.60 -17.20 -43.78
N GLY A 10 31.02 -18.39 -43.84
CA GLY A 10 30.05 -18.87 -42.88
C GLY A 10 30.58 -19.10 -41.47
N SER A 11 29.59 -19.26 -40.59
CA SER A 11 29.57 -20.23 -39.50
C SER A 11 30.87 -20.44 -38.72
N SER A 12 31.01 -19.72 -37.62
CA SER A 12 31.53 -20.32 -36.39
C SER A 12 30.51 -20.12 -35.28
N VAL A 13 29.76 -21.19 -35.03
CA VAL A 13 28.95 -21.36 -33.82
C VAL A 13 29.95 -21.38 -32.67
N LEU A 14 30.12 -20.24 -31.99
CA LEU A 14 30.76 -20.19 -30.69
C LEU A 14 29.77 -20.76 -29.67
N GLU A 15 29.80 -22.07 -29.58
CA GLU A 15 29.20 -22.89 -28.55
C GLU A 15 29.71 -22.41 -27.19
N ARG A 16 28.95 -21.50 -26.56
CA ARG A 16 29.17 -21.16 -25.16
C ARG A 16 28.82 -22.39 -24.35
N LYS A 17 29.83 -23.18 -23.98
CA LYS A 17 29.71 -24.19 -22.92
C LYS A 17 29.08 -23.52 -21.71
N ARG A 18 27.80 -23.83 -21.51
CA ARG A 18 27.03 -23.53 -20.31
C ARG A 18 27.67 -24.40 -19.23
N ALA A 19 28.38 -23.79 -18.27
CA ALA A 19 28.80 -24.50 -17.08
C ALA A 19 27.52 -24.90 -16.34
N GLU A 20 27.18 -26.19 -16.43
CA GLU A 20 26.17 -26.83 -15.61
C GLU A 20 26.65 -26.78 -14.16
N LEU A 21 25.98 -25.94 -13.36
CA LEU A 21 26.06 -26.04 -11.91
C LEU A 21 25.15 -27.21 -11.50
N PRO A 22 25.63 -28.18 -10.71
CA PRO A 22 24.79 -29.27 -10.26
C PRO A 22 23.66 -28.75 -9.37
N GLU A 23 22.43 -29.16 -9.70
CA GLU A 23 21.24 -28.99 -8.89
C GLU A 23 21.42 -29.77 -7.57
N ALA A 24 21.71 -29.05 -6.48
CA ALA A 24 21.52 -29.58 -5.14
C ALA A 24 20.05 -29.39 -4.77
N VAL A 25 19.29 -30.47 -4.95
CA VAL A 25 17.97 -30.67 -4.33
C VAL A 25 18.15 -30.61 -2.81
N VAL A 26 17.71 -29.54 -2.17
CA VAL A 26 17.58 -29.48 -0.71
C VAL A 26 16.11 -29.69 -0.38
N HIS A 27 15.78 -30.93 0.00
CA HIS A 27 14.61 -31.21 0.80
C HIS A 27 14.67 -30.38 2.09
N LEU A 28 13.62 -29.60 2.36
CA LEU A 28 13.39 -29.01 3.68
C LEU A 28 12.61 -30.03 4.52
N PRO A 29 13.19 -30.64 5.57
CA PRO A 29 12.43 -31.10 6.69
C PRO A 29 12.18 -29.94 7.66
N CYS A 30 10.91 -29.75 7.97
CA CYS A 30 10.38 -28.97 9.08
C CYS A 30 11.07 -29.41 10.37
N GLY A 31 11.57 -28.47 11.17
CA GLY A 31 12.12 -28.76 12.49
C GLY A 31 12.67 -27.51 13.17
N CYS A 32 11.96 -27.03 14.18
CA CYS A 32 12.36 -25.94 15.06
C CYS A 32 13.80 -26.13 15.59
N PRO A 33 14.66 -25.09 15.63
CA PRO A 33 15.87 -25.16 16.42
C PRO A 33 15.59 -24.67 17.85
N ALA A 34 15.69 -25.61 18.78
CA ALA A 34 15.89 -25.37 20.19
C ALA A 34 17.24 -24.65 20.43
N LEU A 35 17.27 -23.90 21.55
CA LEU A 35 18.42 -23.21 22.13
C LEU A 35 19.68 -24.09 22.16
N ALA A 36 20.75 -23.63 21.50
CA ALA A 36 22.10 -24.17 21.68
C ALA A 36 22.91 -23.24 22.57
N THR A 37 23.12 -23.68 23.81
CA THR A 37 24.10 -23.14 24.76
C THR A 37 25.51 -23.49 24.29
N TYR A 38 26.38 -22.49 24.19
CA TYR A 38 27.81 -22.66 23.94
C TYR A 38 28.55 -22.64 25.29
N GLU A 39 29.04 -23.79 25.73
CA GLU A 39 30.01 -23.92 26.83
C GLU A 39 31.43 -23.67 26.30
N PRO A 40 32.21 -22.72 26.88
CA PRO A 40 33.64 -22.68 26.67
C PRO A 40 34.36 -23.57 27.69
N SER A 41 35.21 -24.44 27.15
CA SER A 41 36.14 -25.30 27.86
C SER A 41 37.03 -24.52 28.83
N GLN A 42 36.95 -24.88 30.10
CA GLN A 42 37.89 -24.46 31.14
C GLN A 42 39.19 -25.25 30.99
N GLU A 43 40.17 -24.71 30.27
CA GLU A 43 41.55 -25.14 30.50
C GLU A 43 42.55 -24.04 30.14
N LYS A 44 43.41 -23.73 31.11
CA LYS A 44 44.50 -22.74 31.17
C LYS A 44 44.13 -21.48 31.95
N PHE A 45 44.27 -21.57 33.27
CA PHE A 45 45.03 -20.61 34.09
C PHE A 45 45.07 -21.16 35.54
N ARG A 46 45.81 -22.26 35.73
CA ARG A 46 46.35 -22.63 37.03
C ARG A 46 47.83 -22.31 37.01
N THR A 47 48.19 -21.19 37.62
CA THR A 47 49.40 -21.00 38.45
C THR A 47 49.34 -19.58 39.00
N LEU A 48 49.85 -19.40 40.22
CA LEU A 48 49.80 -18.19 41.06
C LEU A 48 48.60 -18.09 42.02
N SER A 49 48.25 -19.19 42.68
CA SER A 49 47.82 -19.12 44.08
C SER A 49 49.07 -19.14 44.97
N ASN A 50 49.49 -17.99 45.48
CA ASN A 50 50.15 -17.82 46.78
C ASN A 50 50.61 -16.37 46.92
N PHE A 51 49.75 -15.51 47.44
CA PHE A 51 50.14 -14.46 48.39
C PHE A 51 48.86 -13.93 49.04
N ARG A 52 48.57 -14.42 50.25
CA ARG A 52 47.66 -13.73 51.16
C ARG A 52 48.36 -12.46 51.62
N THR A 53 47.92 -11.31 51.15
CA THR A 53 47.98 -10.09 51.95
C THR A 53 46.67 -9.34 51.81
N SER A 54 46.16 -8.90 52.94
CA SER A 54 44.91 -8.18 53.14
C SER A 54 44.84 -6.92 52.27
N THR A 55 43.88 -6.85 51.36
CA THR A 55 43.52 -5.61 50.66
C THR A 55 42.15 -5.15 51.12
N SER A 56 42.08 -3.86 51.44
CA SER A 56 40.94 -3.21 52.07
C SER A 56 39.73 -3.15 51.13
N PRO A 57 38.49 -2.90 51.62
CA PRO A 57 37.30 -2.75 50.78
C PRO A 57 37.43 -1.69 49.67
N LEU A 58 38.35 -0.73 49.83
CA LEU A 58 38.69 0.28 48.83
C LEU A 58 39.42 -0.30 47.61
N ASP A 59 40.26 -1.32 47.78
CA ASP A 59 41.04 -1.90 46.67
C ASP A 59 40.16 -2.74 45.72
N LYS A 60 39.11 -3.38 46.25
CA LYS A 60 38.09 -4.09 45.45
C LYS A 60 37.19 -3.13 44.67
N HIS A 61 36.96 -1.92 45.19
CA HIS A 61 36.20 -0.89 44.49
C HIS A 61 36.99 -0.29 43.33
N ILE A 62 38.31 -0.11 43.48
CA ILE A 62 39.19 0.37 42.43
C ILE A 62 39.34 -0.68 41.31
N ALA A 63 39.51 -1.96 41.66
CA ALA A 63 39.57 -3.06 40.67
C ALA A 63 38.26 -3.22 39.87
N ASN A 64 37.09 -3.18 40.53
CA ASN A 64 35.79 -3.20 39.84
C ASN A 64 35.49 -1.93 39.03
N SER A 65 36.10 -0.79 39.40
CA SER A 65 35.98 0.46 38.62
C SER A 65 36.82 0.43 37.34
N LEU A 66 37.99 -0.22 37.38
CA LEU A 66 38.89 -0.35 36.24
C LEU A 66 38.42 -1.43 35.24
N GLU A 67 37.77 -2.49 35.72
CA GLU A 67 37.20 -3.54 34.85
C GLU A 67 35.98 -3.05 34.04
N LYS A 68 35.22 -2.10 34.59
CA LYS A 68 34.10 -1.44 33.87
C LYS A 68 34.53 -0.39 32.84
N VAL A 69 35.81 0.02 32.84
CA VAL A 69 36.35 1.03 31.91
C VAL A 69 36.91 0.41 30.62
N ALA A 70 37.09 -0.91 30.56
CA ALA A 70 37.71 -1.60 29.43
C ALA A 70 36.74 -2.25 28.42
N ILE A 71 35.43 -1.99 28.50
CA ILE A 71 34.50 -2.34 27.42
C ILE A 71 34.52 -1.20 26.40
N MET A 72 35.43 -1.30 25.45
CA MET A 72 35.64 -0.35 24.35
C MET A 72 34.31 0.27 23.83
N PRO A 73 34.07 1.59 24.00
CA PRO A 73 32.89 2.27 23.44
C PRO A 73 33.05 2.52 21.93
N PHE A 74 33.80 1.67 21.23
CA PHE A 74 34.09 1.81 19.81
C PHE A 74 32.99 1.10 18.99
N THR A 75 31.96 1.84 18.62
CA THR A 75 31.03 1.41 17.58
C THR A 75 31.78 1.32 16.25
N LYS A 76 31.79 0.15 15.60
CA LYS A 76 32.38 -0.03 14.27
C LYS A 76 31.87 1.05 13.30
N LEU A 77 32.78 1.84 12.71
CA LEU A 77 32.41 2.88 11.75
C LEU A 77 31.89 2.23 10.45
N VAL A 78 30.56 2.16 10.29
CA VAL A 78 29.91 1.53 9.12
C VAL A 78 29.84 2.47 7.91
N LYS A 79 29.70 3.78 8.13
CA LYS A 79 29.56 4.78 7.06
C LYS A 79 30.60 5.88 7.27
N ASN A 80 31.50 6.05 6.30
CA ASN A 80 32.56 7.06 6.31
C ASN A 80 32.30 8.16 5.26
N SER A 81 33.14 9.20 5.25
CA SER A 81 33.07 10.29 4.25
C SER A 81 33.14 9.76 2.81
N ALA A 82 34.03 8.79 2.57
CA ALA A 82 34.18 8.14 1.27
C ALA A 82 32.89 7.43 0.80
N TYR A 83 32.16 6.78 1.72
CA TYR A 83 30.87 6.14 1.45
C TYR A 83 29.85 7.18 0.99
N PHE A 84 29.66 8.26 1.76
CA PHE A 84 28.68 9.29 1.42
C PHE A 84 29.02 10.03 0.12
N SER A 85 30.32 10.23 -0.16
CA SER A 85 30.76 10.83 -1.43
C SER A 85 30.37 10.00 -2.66
N ARG A 86 30.24 8.68 -2.51
CA ARG A 86 29.89 7.75 -3.62
C ARG A 86 28.45 7.26 -3.56
N TYR A 87 27.70 7.64 -2.52
CA TYR A 87 26.37 7.13 -2.29
C TYR A 87 25.36 7.75 -3.25
N GLN A 88 24.92 6.98 -4.24
CA GLN A 88 23.88 7.42 -5.17
C GLN A 88 22.49 7.28 -4.54
N VAL A 89 21.91 8.43 -4.20
CA VAL A 89 20.58 8.55 -3.59
C VAL A 89 19.51 8.11 -4.59
N LYS A 90 18.63 7.20 -4.17
CA LYS A 90 17.45 6.81 -4.98
C LYS A 90 16.40 7.93 -5.03
N TYR A 91 15.49 7.87 -6.00
CA TYR A 91 14.40 8.83 -6.13
C TYR A 91 13.61 9.02 -4.82
N ALA A 92 13.13 10.24 -4.57
CA ALA A 92 12.52 10.62 -3.30
C ALA A 92 11.39 9.68 -2.85
N ARG A 93 10.48 9.29 -3.76
CA ARG A 93 9.37 8.37 -3.45
C ARG A 93 9.82 6.92 -3.21
N ARG A 94 10.96 6.51 -3.78
CA ARG A 94 11.56 5.19 -3.51
C ARG A 94 12.20 5.19 -2.12
N ARG A 95 12.86 6.28 -1.72
CA ARG A 95 13.39 6.45 -0.35
C ARG A 95 12.30 6.47 0.70
N ALA A 96 11.16 7.10 0.40
CA ALA A 96 9.99 7.08 1.27
C ALA A 96 9.21 5.75 1.24
N GLY A 97 9.60 4.79 0.39
CA GLY A 97 8.90 3.51 0.28
C GLY A 97 7.45 3.62 -0.23
N LYS A 98 7.12 4.65 -1.02
CA LYS A 98 5.74 4.92 -1.47
C LYS A 98 5.45 4.53 -2.91
N THR A 99 6.47 4.21 -3.70
CA THR A 99 6.30 3.96 -5.13
C THR A 99 7.32 2.96 -5.64
N ASP A 100 6.80 1.95 -6.33
CA ASP A 100 7.59 1.15 -7.25
C ASP A 100 7.64 1.83 -8.63
N TYR A 101 8.83 2.31 -9.00
CA TYR A 101 9.04 2.95 -10.30
C TYR A 101 9.05 1.93 -11.46
N TYR A 102 9.27 0.64 -11.18
CA TYR A 102 9.27 -0.40 -12.20
C TYR A 102 7.86 -0.66 -12.74
N ALA A 103 6.89 -0.85 -11.83
CA ALA A 103 5.47 -0.90 -12.18
C ALA A 103 4.98 0.43 -12.76
N ARG A 104 5.28 1.56 -12.09
CA ARG A 104 4.82 2.90 -12.52
C ARG A 104 5.26 3.21 -13.95
N LYS A 105 6.51 2.91 -14.33
CA LYS A 105 7.00 3.15 -15.70
C LYS A 105 6.07 2.54 -16.75
N ARG A 106 5.62 1.30 -16.56
CA ARG A 106 4.73 0.58 -17.50
C ARG A 106 3.30 1.12 -17.50
N LEU A 107 2.84 1.55 -16.34
CA LEU A 107 1.51 2.14 -16.20
C LEU A 107 1.41 3.49 -16.90
N ILE A 108 2.45 4.34 -16.81
CA ILE A 108 2.42 5.70 -17.39
C ILE A 108 2.84 5.76 -18.86
N THR A 109 3.73 4.87 -19.32
CA THR A 109 4.21 4.91 -20.70
C THR A 109 3.05 4.67 -21.67
N GLN A 110 2.81 5.66 -22.53
CA GLN A 110 1.85 5.61 -23.61
C GLN A 110 2.57 5.29 -24.92
N ALA A 111 1.87 4.64 -25.85
CA ALA A 111 2.37 4.43 -27.20
C ALA A 111 2.58 5.78 -27.90
N LYS A 112 3.77 5.99 -28.49
CA LYS A 112 4.16 7.29 -29.07
C LYS A 112 3.24 7.76 -30.19
N ASN A 113 2.62 6.84 -30.92
CA ASN A 113 1.65 7.12 -31.97
C ASN A 113 0.31 7.69 -31.45
N LYS A 114 0.06 7.65 -30.14
CA LYS A 114 -1.13 8.25 -29.51
C LYS A 114 -0.89 9.69 -29.03
N TYR A 115 0.31 10.23 -29.25
CA TYR A 115 0.68 11.62 -28.95
C TYR A 115 0.22 12.06 -27.54
N ASN A 116 -0.64 13.07 -27.47
CA ASN A 116 -1.12 13.67 -26.22
C ASN A 116 -2.29 12.93 -25.57
N ALA A 117 -2.74 11.80 -26.13
CA ALA A 117 -3.83 11.03 -25.54
C ALA A 117 -3.43 10.50 -24.16
N PRO A 118 -4.09 10.96 -23.07
CA PRO A 118 -3.70 10.60 -21.73
C PRO A 118 -3.97 9.11 -21.46
N LYS A 119 -3.10 8.49 -20.67
CA LYS A 119 -3.30 7.15 -20.15
C LYS A 119 -3.85 7.25 -18.73
N TYR A 120 -5.14 7.00 -18.56
CA TYR A 120 -5.82 7.07 -17.27
C TYR A 120 -5.49 5.88 -16.39
N ARG A 121 -5.26 6.13 -15.11
CA ARG A 121 -5.00 5.12 -14.09
C ARG A 121 -6.02 5.22 -12.98
N LEU A 122 -6.59 4.09 -12.58
CA LEU A 122 -7.37 3.95 -11.35
C LEU A 122 -6.40 3.68 -10.21
N VAL A 123 -6.07 4.72 -9.44
CA VAL A 123 -5.20 4.63 -8.27
C VAL A 123 -6.05 4.26 -7.07
N VAL A 124 -5.84 3.05 -6.54
CA VAL A 124 -6.51 2.56 -5.32
C VAL A 124 -5.48 2.49 -4.20
N ARG A 125 -5.74 3.15 -3.08
CA ARG A 125 -4.87 3.13 -1.90
C ARG A 125 -5.68 2.91 -0.63
N PHE A 126 -5.18 2.04 0.23
CA PHE A 126 -5.71 1.85 1.56
C PHE A 126 -4.81 2.57 2.55
N THR A 127 -5.42 3.38 3.40
CA THR A 127 -4.83 3.81 4.66
C THR A 127 -5.36 2.92 5.78
N ASN A 128 -4.98 3.19 7.04
CA ASN A 128 -5.44 2.35 8.15
C ASN A 128 -6.96 2.45 8.39
N LYS A 129 -7.61 3.54 8.00
CA LYS A 129 -9.03 3.82 8.30
C LYS A 129 -9.84 4.34 7.11
N ASP A 130 -9.23 4.44 5.93
CA ASP A 130 -9.87 5.05 4.76
C ASP A 130 -9.38 4.40 3.46
N ILE A 131 -10.23 4.41 2.45
CA ILE A 131 -9.96 3.93 1.09
C ILE A 131 -9.96 5.15 0.17
N ILE A 132 -8.93 5.24 -0.67
CA ILE A 132 -8.74 6.34 -1.60
C ILE A 132 -8.76 5.78 -3.02
N CYS A 133 -9.74 6.20 -3.81
CA CYS A 133 -9.91 5.83 -5.20
C CYS A 133 -9.82 7.09 -6.07
N GLN A 134 -8.92 7.11 -7.05
CA GLN A 134 -8.70 8.29 -7.91
C GLN A 134 -8.47 7.88 -9.36
N ILE A 135 -9.05 8.63 -10.30
CA ILE A 135 -8.66 8.58 -11.71
C ILE A 135 -7.58 9.61 -11.96
N VAL A 136 -6.41 9.16 -12.44
CA VAL A 136 -5.20 9.99 -12.53
C VAL A 136 -4.55 9.89 -13.89
N THR A 137 -4.15 11.03 -14.45
CA THR A 137 -3.28 11.14 -15.63
C THR A 137 -1.88 11.60 -15.21
N SER A 138 -0.88 11.31 -16.06
CA SER A 138 0.52 11.66 -15.76
C SER A 138 0.97 12.80 -16.66
N GLU A 139 1.54 13.85 -16.07
CA GLU A 139 2.22 14.93 -16.80
C GLU A 139 3.64 15.13 -16.27
N LEU A 140 4.45 15.94 -16.98
CA LEU A 140 5.83 16.23 -16.60
C LEU A 140 5.94 17.03 -15.29
N THR A 141 4.99 17.94 -15.06
CA THR A 141 4.92 18.77 -13.84
C THR A 141 4.46 17.95 -12.63
N GLY A 142 3.56 16.99 -12.85
CA GLY A 142 3.00 16.14 -11.83
C GLY A 142 1.81 15.34 -12.36
N ASP A 143 1.33 14.40 -11.54
CA ASP A 143 0.11 13.67 -11.86
C ASP A 143 -1.11 14.60 -11.64
N LYS A 144 -2.06 14.60 -12.59
CA LYS A 144 -3.32 15.33 -12.46
C LYS A 144 -4.45 14.36 -12.10
N VAL A 145 -5.19 14.70 -11.05
CA VAL A 145 -6.38 13.94 -10.63
C VAL A 145 -7.56 14.43 -11.44
N PHE A 146 -8.22 13.52 -12.15
CA PHE A 146 -9.42 13.79 -12.94
C PHE A 146 -10.68 13.77 -12.07
N SER A 147 -10.80 12.75 -11.21
CA SER A 147 -11.85 12.58 -10.20
C SER A 147 -11.30 11.77 -9.02
N ALA A 148 -11.92 11.93 -7.86
CA ALA A 148 -11.59 11.24 -6.63
C ALA A 148 -12.86 10.84 -5.87
N ALA A 149 -12.76 9.74 -5.13
CA ALA A 149 -13.73 9.28 -4.16
C ALA A 149 -13.00 8.68 -2.95
N TYR A 150 -13.59 8.83 -1.78
CA TYR A 150 -13.02 8.39 -0.51
C TYR A 150 -14.04 7.60 0.30
N ALA A 151 -13.61 6.66 1.13
CA ALA A 151 -14.55 5.86 1.92
C ALA A 151 -15.27 6.68 2.99
N HIS A 152 -14.64 7.71 3.55
CA HIS A 152 -15.32 8.59 4.51
C HIS A 152 -16.52 9.35 3.94
N GLU A 153 -16.65 9.44 2.62
CA GLU A 153 -17.83 10.02 1.96
C GLU A 153 -19.02 9.05 1.94
N LEU A 154 -18.78 7.74 2.10
CA LEU A 154 -19.84 6.71 2.13
C LEU A 154 -20.84 6.92 3.27
N LYS A 155 -20.46 7.67 4.31
CA LYS A 155 -21.37 8.10 5.38
C LYS A 155 -22.57 8.89 4.86
N ALA A 156 -22.40 9.66 3.78
CA ALA A 156 -23.51 10.38 3.15
C ALA A 156 -24.51 9.44 2.45
N TYR A 157 -24.07 8.22 2.14
CA TYR A 157 -24.82 7.19 1.42
C TYR A 157 -25.36 6.09 2.35
N GLY A 158 -25.35 6.32 3.67
CA GLY A 158 -25.87 5.38 4.67
C GLY A 158 -24.82 4.47 5.32
N ILE A 159 -23.61 4.34 4.76
CA ILE A 159 -22.57 3.47 5.33
C ILE A 159 -21.78 4.23 6.41
N THR A 160 -22.17 4.06 7.67
CA THR A 160 -21.54 4.71 8.83
C THR A 160 -20.27 4.00 9.28
N HIS A 161 -20.31 2.67 9.35
CA HIS A 161 -19.25 1.79 9.87
C HIS A 161 -18.52 1.01 8.78
N GLY A 162 -17.42 0.34 9.14
CA GLY A 162 -16.79 -0.63 8.26
C GLY A 162 -16.11 -0.05 7.01
N LEU A 163 -15.71 1.23 7.01
CA LEU A 163 -15.19 1.96 5.84
C LEU A 163 -13.91 1.41 5.18
N THR A 164 -13.36 0.31 5.68
CA THR A 164 -12.18 -0.35 5.10
C THR A 164 -12.42 -1.81 4.71
N ASN A 165 -13.63 -2.34 4.84
CA ASN A 165 -13.93 -3.72 4.45
C ASN A 165 -13.97 -3.88 2.91
N TRP A 166 -14.32 -5.08 2.43
CA TRP A 166 -14.39 -5.35 0.99
C TRP A 166 -15.58 -4.63 0.34
N ALA A 167 -16.74 -4.61 1.00
CA ALA A 167 -17.96 -3.95 0.54
C ALA A 167 -17.79 -2.42 0.37
N ALA A 168 -17.16 -1.75 1.35
CA ALA A 168 -16.80 -0.34 1.27
C ALA A 168 -15.80 -0.08 0.13
N ALA A 169 -14.85 -0.99 -0.11
CA ALA A 169 -13.97 -0.87 -1.26
C ALA A 169 -14.75 -0.88 -2.57
N TYR A 170 -15.69 -1.82 -2.73
CA TYR A 170 -16.62 -1.88 -3.86
C TYR A 170 -17.41 -0.58 -4.02
N CYS A 171 -18.07 -0.10 -2.96
CA CYS A 171 -18.83 1.14 -2.95
C CYS A 171 -17.99 2.35 -3.36
N THR A 172 -16.77 2.50 -2.84
CA THR A 172 -15.87 3.60 -3.24
C THR A 172 -15.45 3.54 -4.71
N GLY A 173 -15.30 2.34 -5.26
CA GLY A 173 -15.05 2.13 -6.69
C GLY A 173 -16.24 2.55 -7.54
N LEU A 174 -17.44 2.12 -7.16
CA LEU A 174 -18.70 2.47 -7.81
C LEU A 174 -18.94 3.98 -7.79
N LEU A 175 -18.74 4.62 -6.63
CA LEU A 175 -18.85 6.06 -6.46
C LEU A 175 -17.89 6.83 -7.39
N LEU A 176 -16.63 6.39 -7.47
CA LEU A 176 -15.67 7.01 -8.39
C LEU A 176 -16.11 6.87 -9.84
N ALA A 177 -16.59 5.69 -10.25
CA ALA A 177 -17.03 5.42 -11.60
C ALA A 177 -18.20 6.34 -12.01
N ARG A 178 -19.25 6.41 -11.18
CA ARG A 178 -20.41 7.27 -11.46
C ARG A 178 -20.03 8.74 -11.53
N ARG A 179 -19.20 9.24 -10.60
CA ARG A 179 -18.68 10.62 -10.67
C ARG A 179 -17.91 10.90 -11.96
N THR A 180 -17.09 9.95 -12.41
CA THR A 180 -16.29 10.14 -13.62
C THR A 180 -17.14 10.13 -14.89
N LEU A 181 -18.15 9.27 -14.95
CA LEU A 181 -19.06 9.18 -16.10
C LEU A 181 -20.01 10.38 -16.15
N ALA A 182 -20.60 10.78 -15.02
CA ALA A 182 -21.42 11.99 -14.92
C ALA A 182 -20.64 13.24 -15.35
N LYS A 183 -19.38 13.39 -14.92
CA LYS A 183 -18.50 14.49 -15.35
C LYS A 183 -18.22 14.49 -16.85
N LEU A 184 -18.25 13.32 -17.50
CA LEU A 184 -18.04 13.15 -18.93
C LEU A 184 -19.35 13.08 -19.73
N LYS A 185 -20.51 13.13 -19.07
CA LYS A 185 -21.84 12.94 -19.68
C LYS A 185 -21.92 11.60 -20.45
N LEU A 186 -21.54 10.55 -19.74
CA LEU A 186 -21.46 9.16 -20.19
C LEU A 186 -22.22 8.19 -19.25
N ASP A 187 -22.90 8.76 -18.27
CA ASP A 187 -23.67 8.11 -17.23
C ASP A 187 -24.85 7.30 -17.78
N GLU A 188 -25.65 7.89 -18.66
CA GLU A 188 -26.79 7.21 -19.31
C GLU A 188 -26.35 6.16 -20.34
N THR A 189 -25.22 6.37 -21.00
CA THR A 189 -24.75 5.44 -22.05
C THR A 189 -24.12 4.17 -21.46
N PHE A 190 -23.37 4.32 -20.37
CA PHE A 190 -22.63 3.22 -19.75
C PHE A 190 -23.10 3.04 -18.32
N GLU A 191 -24.33 2.54 -18.19
CA GLU A 191 -24.95 2.25 -16.91
C GLU A 191 -24.27 1.09 -16.18
N GLY A 192 -23.49 0.25 -16.86
CA GLY A 192 -22.77 -0.86 -16.22
C GLY A 192 -23.73 -1.95 -15.71
N VAL A 193 -23.37 -2.61 -14.61
CA VAL A 193 -24.22 -3.63 -13.99
C VAL A 193 -25.05 -2.95 -12.90
N GLU A 194 -26.38 -3.03 -12.96
CA GLU A 194 -27.28 -2.41 -11.98
C GLU A 194 -27.34 -3.22 -10.67
N GLU A 195 -27.58 -4.53 -10.80
CA GLU A 195 -27.64 -5.47 -9.69
C GLU A 195 -26.33 -6.22 -9.58
N ALA A 196 -25.62 -6.06 -8.46
CA ALA A 196 -24.31 -6.66 -8.27
C ALA A 196 -24.44 -8.17 -7.94
N ASP A 197 -24.76 -8.98 -8.95
CA ASP A 197 -24.90 -10.44 -8.89
C ASP A 197 -23.57 -11.20 -8.67
N GLY A 198 -22.44 -10.52 -8.84
CA GLY A 198 -21.12 -11.13 -8.73
C GLY A 198 -20.62 -11.78 -10.03
N GLU A 199 -21.35 -11.63 -11.14
CA GLU A 199 -20.90 -12.16 -12.42
C GLU A 199 -19.70 -11.35 -12.96
N PHE A 200 -18.77 -12.05 -13.62
CA PHE A 200 -17.65 -11.42 -14.27
C PHE A 200 -18.06 -10.84 -15.62
N THR A 201 -18.36 -9.55 -15.63
CA THR A 201 -18.64 -8.79 -16.86
C THR A 201 -17.66 -7.62 -17.02
N ILE A 202 -17.37 -7.29 -18.28
CA ILE A 202 -16.59 -6.11 -18.66
C ILE A 202 -17.50 -5.23 -19.51
N THR A 203 -17.49 -3.92 -19.27
CA THR A 203 -18.29 -2.97 -20.04
C THR A 203 -17.86 -2.95 -21.50
N GLU A 204 -18.76 -3.34 -22.39
CA GLU A 204 -18.50 -3.39 -23.83
C GLU A 204 -18.78 -2.03 -24.50
N PRO A 205 -18.25 -1.79 -25.72
CA PRO A 205 -18.67 -0.64 -26.53
C PRO A 205 -20.17 -0.66 -26.79
N ALA A 206 -20.80 0.52 -26.72
CA ALA A 206 -22.22 0.68 -26.99
C ALA A 206 -22.42 1.47 -28.28
N ASP A 207 -23.38 1.06 -29.10
CA ASP A 207 -23.81 1.81 -30.28
C ASP A 207 -24.90 2.80 -29.87
N VAL A 208 -24.59 4.09 -29.92
CA VAL A 208 -25.52 5.18 -29.59
C VAL A 208 -25.67 6.03 -30.84
N ASP A 209 -26.91 6.25 -31.29
CA ASP A 209 -27.24 7.09 -32.46
C ASP A 209 -26.50 6.69 -33.76
N GLY A 210 -26.18 5.39 -33.92
CA GLY A 210 -25.44 4.88 -35.08
C GLY A 210 -23.93 5.09 -35.04
N GLU A 211 -23.38 5.64 -33.94
CA GLU A 211 -21.95 5.75 -33.69
C GLU A 211 -21.52 4.84 -32.52
N THR A 212 -20.53 3.98 -32.75
CA THR A 212 -19.97 3.12 -31.70
C THR A 212 -19.16 3.94 -30.70
N ARG A 213 -19.73 4.19 -29.52
CA ARG A 213 -19.06 4.90 -28.43
C ARG A 213 -18.26 3.92 -27.59
N ARG A 214 -17.02 4.31 -27.25
CA ARG A 214 -16.11 3.47 -26.46
C ARG A 214 -16.21 3.86 -24.98
N PRO A 215 -16.29 2.89 -24.05
CA PRO A 215 -16.34 3.16 -22.62
C PRO A 215 -15.04 3.81 -22.15
N PHE A 216 -15.13 4.54 -21.03
CA PHE A 216 -13.98 5.21 -20.46
C PHE A 216 -12.97 4.19 -19.92
N LYS A 217 -11.78 4.15 -20.53
CA LYS A 217 -10.74 3.19 -20.17
C LYS A 217 -9.79 3.69 -19.10
N ALA A 218 -9.67 2.94 -18.01
CA ALA A 218 -8.68 3.17 -16.96
C ALA A 218 -7.89 1.89 -16.62
N PHE A 219 -6.62 2.05 -16.21
CA PHE A 219 -5.77 0.92 -15.78
C PHE A 219 -5.57 0.93 -14.27
N LEU A 220 -5.76 -0.22 -13.62
CA LEU A 220 -5.55 -0.33 -12.17
C LEU A 220 -4.08 -0.06 -11.79
N ASP A 221 -3.88 0.89 -10.88
CA ASP A 221 -2.60 1.19 -10.22
C ASP A 221 -2.70 0.74 -8.77
N VAL A 222 -2.19 -0.46 -8.49
CA VAL A 222 -2.14 -1.09 -7.15
C VAL A 222 -1.03 -0.50 -6.26
N GLY A 223 -0.05 0.17 -6.87
CA GLY A 223 1.10 0.74 -6.16
C GLY A 223 2.00 -0.33 -5.55
N LEU A 224 2.02 -0.41 -4.22
CA LEU A 224 2.82 -1.37 -3.45
C LEU A 224 1.97 -2.44 -2.75
N ALA A 225 0.64 -2.39 -2.91
CA ALA A 225 -0.22 -3.41 -2.34
C ALA A 225 0.06 -4.77 -2.99
N ARG A 226 -0.02 -5.84 -2.20
CA ARG A 226 0.20 -7.20 -2.67
C ARG A 226 -0.99 -7.63 -3.52
N THR A 227 -0.71 -8.19 -4.69
CA THR A 227 -1.74 -8.75 -5.59
C THR A 227 -2.02 -10.21 -5.20
N SER A 228 -2.81 -10.41 -4.14
CA SER A 228 -3.34 -11.72 -3.74
C SER A 228 -4.81 -11.88 -4.15
N THR A 229 -5.27 -13.11 -4.30
CA THR A 229 -6.70 -13.43 -4.43
C THR A 229 -7.47 -12.91 -3.22
N GLY A 230 -8.67 -12.34 -3.43
CA GLY A 230 -9.50 -11.78 -2.37
C GLY A 230 -9.04 -10.42 -1.82
N ALA A 231 -7.97 -9.81 -2.35
CA ALA A 231 -7.52 -8.51 -1.86
C ALA A 231 -8.55 -7.40 -2.14
N ARG A 232 -8.84 -6.57 -1.14
CA ARG A 232 -9.80 -5.45 -1.20
C ARG A 232 -9.54 -4.44 -2.33
N VAL A 233 -8.29 -4.34 -2.82
CA VAL A 233 -7.96 -3.51 -4.00
C VAL A 233 -8.76 -3.94 -5.22
N PHE A 234 -9.02 -5.23 -5.37
CA PHE A 234 -9.83 -5.76 -6.46
C PHE A 234 -11.32 -5.56 -6.23
N GLY A 235 -11.79 -5.39 -4.99
CA GLY A 235 -13.16 -4.94 -4.70
C GLY A 235 -13.43 -3.54 -5.24
N ALA A 236 -12.53 -2.59 -5.00
CA ALA A 236 -12.63 -1.24 -5.58
C ALA A 236 -12.53 -1.24 -7.11
N MET A 237 -11.74 -2.16 -7.68
CA MET A 237 -11.70 -2.35 -9.14
C MET A 237 -13.01 -2.91 -9.68
N LYS A 238 -13.63 -3.89 -9.01
CA LYS A 238 -14.90 -4.51 -9.40
C LYS A 238 -16.03 -3.49 -9.35
N GLY A 239 -16.17 -2.74 -8.25
CA GLY A 239 -17.16 -1.67 -8.16
C GLY A 239 -16.96 -0.57 -9.20
N ALA A 240 -15.71 -0.24 -9.54
CA ALA A 240 -15.45 0.71 -10.61
C ALA A 240 -15.81 0.17 -12.01
N SER A 241 -15.64 -1.14 -12.23
CA SER A 241 -16.04 -1.83 -13.47
C SER A 241 -17.56 -1.88 -13.60
N ASP A 242 -18.25 -2.35 -12.56
CA ASP A 242 -19.72 -2.44 -12.50
C ASP A 242 -20.37 -1.05 -12.56
N GLY A 243 -19.63 -0.02 -12.14
CA GLY A 243 -19.99 1.38 -12.29
C GLY A 243 -19.92 1.94 -13.72
N GLY A 244 -19.56 1.15 -14.73
CA GLY A 244 -19.54 1.57 -16.13
C GLY A 244 -18.15 1.94 -16.69
N LEU A 245 -17.07 1.82 -15.90
CA LEU A 245 -15.72 2.04 -16.40
C LEU A 245 -15.13 0.78 -17.04
N TYR A 246 -14.47 0.97 -18.18
CA TYR A 246 -13.70 -0.11 -18.79
C TYR A 246 -12.34 -0.26 -18.11
N ILE A 247 -12.26 -1.23 -17.21
CA ILE A 247 -11.01 -1.61 -16.56
C ILE A 247 -10.62 -3.01 -17.07
N PRO A 248 -9.53 -3.17 -17.82
CA PRO A 248 -9.13 -4.48 -18.31
C PRO A 248 -8.60 -5.33 -17.14
N HIS A 249 -9.31 -6.39 -16.78
CA HIS A 249 -8.99 -7.30 -15.69
C HIS A 249 -9.46 -8.74 -15.99
N SER A 250 -9.11 -9.69 -15.11
CA SER A 250 -9.56 -11.09 -15.16
C SER A 250 -10.12 -11.51 -13.81
N GLU A 251 -11.01 -12.49 -13.79
CA GLU A 251 -11.68 -13.00 -12.58
C GLU A 251 -10.76 -13.63 -11.52
N LYS A 252 -9.56 -14.07 -11.92
CA LYS A 252 -8.56 -14.82 -11.11
C LYS A 252 -8.17 -14.21 -9.75
N ARG A 253 -8.53 -12.96 -9.47
CA ARG A 253 -8.14 -12.26 -8.22
C ARG A 253 -9.32 -11.93 -7.32
N PHE A 254 -10.54 -12.25 -7.74
CA PHE A 254 -11.72 -12.07 -6.90
C PHE A 254 -11.81 -13.12 -5.78
N PRO A 255 -12.44 -12.78 -4.65
CA PRO A 255 -12.86 -13.79 -3.69
C PRO A 255 -13.82 -14.77 -4.38
N GLY A 256 -13.75 -16.06 -4.03
CA GLY A 256 -14.51 -17.12 -4.70
C GLY A 256 -13.84 -17.74 -5.93
N PHE A 257 -12.68 -17.23 -6.37
CA PHE A 257 -11.94 -17.87 -7.46
C PHE A 257 -11.16 -19.09 -6.97
N ASP A 258 -11.48 -20.26 -7.51
CA ASP A 258 -10.74 -21.49 -7.26
C ASP A 258 -9.60 -21.67 -8.29
N ILE A 259 -8.41 -21.99 -7.78
CA ILE A 259 -7.20 -22.15 -8.59
C ILE A 259 -7.21 -23.50 -9.33
N GLU A 260 -7.86 -24.52 -8.76
CA GLU A 260 -7.88 -25.87 -9.30
C GLU A 260 -8.85 -25.99 -10.46
N THR A 261 -10.12 -25.65 -10.23
CA THR A 261 -11.18 -25.64 -11.25
C THR A 261 -11.04 -24.47 -12.22
N LYS A 262 -10.39 -23.37 -11.81
CA LYS A 262 -10.28 -22.10 -12.55
C LYS A 262 -11.62 -21.41 -12.78
N GLU A 263 -12.58 -21.69 -11.91
CA GLU A 263 -13.92 -21.12 -11.96
C GLU A 263 -14.10 -20.08 -10.85
N LEU A 264 -14.89 -19.05 -11.15
CA LEU A 264 -15.30 -18.05 -10.17
C LEU A 264 -16.66 -18.46 -9.61
N ASP A 265 -16.71 -18.64 -8.30
CA ASP A 265 -18.00 -18.71 -7.60
C ASP A 265 -18.59 -17.30 -7.45
N ALA A 266 -19.60 -17.02 -8.28
CA ALA A 266 -20.31 -15.74 -8.28
C ALA A 266 -21.07 -15.50 -6.97
N GLU A 267 -21.56 -16.55 -6.31
CA GLU A 267 -22.30 -16.43 -5.03
C GLU A 267 -21.36 -15.94 -3.92
N THR A 268 -20.16 -16.52 -3.82
CA THR A 268 -19.13 -16.02 -2.89
C THR A 268 -18.75 -14.57 -3.22
N LEU A 269 -18.57 -14.22 -4.49
CA LEU A 269 -18.23 -12.84 -4.85
C LEU A 269 -19.34 -11.86 -4.44
N ARG A 270 -20.59 -12.21 -4.72
CA ARG A 270 -21.78 -11.45 -4.33
C ARG A 270 -21.82 -11.24 -2.82
N LYS A 271 -21.62 -12.30 -2.04
CA LYS A 271 -21.54 -12.23 -0.57
C LYS A 271 -20.45 -11.27 -0.07
N TYR A 272 -19.31 -11.17 -0.77
CA TYR A 272 -18.28 -10.18 -0.43
C TYR A 272 -18.68 -8.74 -0.77
N ILE A 273 -19.41 -8.53 -1.87
CA ILE A 273 -19.93 -7.23 -2.30
C ILE A 273 -20.87 -6.64 -1.24
N PHE A 274 -21.80 -7.44 -0.71
CA PHE A 274 -22.78 -7.01 0.29
C PHE A 274 -22.34 -7.20 1.74
N GLY A 275 -21.08 -7.55 1.98
CA GLY A 275 -20.55 -7.65 3.34
C GLY A 275 -21.01 -8.88 4.13
N GLY A 276 -21.53 -9.92 3.48
CA GLY A 276 -21.98 -11.15 4.16
C GLY A 276 -20.88 -11.88 4.95
N HIS A 277 -19.61 -11.75 4.55
CA HIS A 277 -18.48 -12.24 5.35
C HIS A 277 -18.30 -11.49 6.68
N VAL A 278 -18.76 -10.24 6.77
CA VAL A 278 -18.79 -9.47 8.02
C VAL A 278 -20.01 -9.88 8.84
N ALA A 279 -21.17 -10.06 8.20
CA ALA A 279 -22.39 -10.53 8.85
C ALA A 279 -22.19 -11.92 9.51
N GLU A 280 -21.64 -12.90 8.79
CA GLU A 280 -21.34 -14.22 9.36
C GLU A 280 -20.34 -14.15 10.52
N TYR A 281 -19.38 -13.23 10.45
CA TYR A 281 -18.43 -13.03 11.53
C TYR A 281 -19.08 -12.36 12.76
N MET A 282 -20.08 -11.50 12.54
CA MET A 282 -20.91 -10.93 13.61
C MET A 282 -21.74 -12.02 14.30
N GLU A 283 -22.41 -12.89 13.54
CA GLU A 283 -23.19 -14.01 14.06
C GLU A 283 -22.31 -14.99 14.86
N THR A 284 -21.20 -15.44 14.27
CA THR A 284 -20.29 -16.38 14.93
C THR A 284 -19.76 -15.82 16.24
N LEU A 285 -19.41 -14.53 16.29
CA LEU A 285 -18.92 -13.91 17.53
C LEU A 285 -20.04 -13.65 18.55
N ALA A 286 -21.27 -13.39 18.12
CA ALA A 286 -22.40 -13.24 19.02
C ALA A 286 -22.68 -14.55 19.79
N ASP A 287 -22.50 -15.70 19.12
CA ASP A 287 -22.71 -17.03 19.72
C ASP A 287 -21.49 -17.52 20.53
N ASP A 288 -20.26 -17.35 20.01
CA ASP A 288 -19.06 -17.93 20.60
C ASP A 288 -18.38 -17.05 21.68
N ASP A 289 -18.31 -15.73 21.48
CA ASP A 289 -17.50 -14.81 22.31
C ASP A 289 -18.08 -13.38 22.31
N GLU A 290 -19.04 -13.15 23.20
CA GLU A 290 -19.72 -11.87 23.36
C GLU A 290 -18.77 -10.72 23.76
N GLU A 291 -17.67 -11.00 24.46
CA GLU A 291 -16.68 -9.97 24.83
C GLU A 291 -15.97 -9.44 23.59
N ARG A 292 -15.56 -10.33 22.69
CA ARG A 292 -14.97 -9.94 21.40
C ARG A 292 -15.96 -9.21 20.53
N TYR A 293 -17.21 -9.68 20.49
CA TYR A 293 -18.29 -9.03 19.75
C TYR A 293 -18.45 -7.57 20.18
N LYS A 294 -18.62 -7.33 21.49
CA LYS A 294 -18.72 -5.98 22.06
C LYS A 294 -17.50 -5.11 21.74
N SER A 295 -16.29 -5.68 21.81
CA SER A 295 -15.07 -4.91 21.56
C SER A 295 -14.87 -4.47 20.10
N GLN A 296 -15.23 -5.33 19.13
CA GLN A 296 -14.98 -5.09 17.72
C GLN A 296 -16.14 -4.36 17.04
N PHE A 297 -17.37 -4.70 17.42
CA PHE A 297 -18.60 -4.20 16.82
C PHE A 297 -19.32 -3.17 17.68
N ASN A 298 -18.65 -2.54 18.66
CA ASN A 298 -19.26 -1.51 19.51
C ASN A 298 -20.05 -0.46 18.73
N GLY A 299 -19.49 0.04 17.61
CA GLY A 299 -20.18 1.03 16.79
C GLY A 299 -21.45 0.50 16.11
N TYR A 300 -21.47 -0.78 15.75
CA TYR A 300 -22.68 -1.42 15.20
C TYR A 300 -23.75 -1.59 16.28
N ILE A 301 -23.34 -1.93 17.51
CA ILE A 301 -24.24 -2.03 18.67
C ILE A 301 -24.83 -0.67 19.03
N ASP A 302 -24.01 0.39 19.04
CA ASP A 302 -24.44 1.76 19.36
C ASP A 302 -25.48 2.30 18.37
N ASP A 303 -25.39 1.89 17.09
CA ASP A 303 -26.30 2.31 16.02
C ASP A 303 -27.39 1.25 15.71
N GLU A 304 -27.53 0.20 16.53
CA GLU A 304 -28.53 -0.89 16.41
C GLU A 304 -28.52 -1.61 15.04
N ILE A 305 -27.33 -1.81 14.45
CA ILE A 305 -27.17 -2.50 13.17
C ILE A 305 -26.83 -3.99 13.40
N GLU A 306 -27.78 -4.86 13.09
CA GLU A 306 -27.65 -6.32 13.17
C GLU A 306 -27.06 -6.94 11.89
N ALA A 307 -26.62 -8.21 11.97
CA ALA A 307 -25.98 -8.93 10.87
C ALA A 307 -26.86 -9.00 9.60
N ASP A 308 -28.14 -9.31 9.78
CA ASP A 308 -29.12 -9.43 8.69
C ASP A 308 -29.34 -8.11 7.94
N GLY A 309 -29.20 -6.97 8.63
CA GLY A 309 -29.40 -5.65 8.04
C GLY A 309 -28.24 -5.15 7.18
N LEU A 310 -27.06 -5.80 7.20
CA LEU A 310 -25.90 -5.34 6.43
C LEU A 310 -26.12 -5.42 4.92
N GLU A 311 -26.79 -6.46 4.42
CA GLU A 311 -26.98 -6.61 2.98
C GLU A 311 -27.86 -5.48 2.42
N GLU A 312 -28.99 -5.21 3.07
CA GLU A 312 -29.90 -4.12 2.69
C GLU A 312 -29.21 -2.77 2.74
N LEU A 313 -28.37 -2.52 3.75
CA LEU A 313 -27.59 -1.30 3.89
C LEU A 313 -26.69 -1.03 2.67
N TYR A 314 -25.97 -2.05 2.18
CA TYR A 314 -25.11 -1.89 1.00
C TYR A 314 -25.92 -1.81 -0.30
N GLN A 315 -27.04 -2.54 -0.41
CA GLN A 315 -27.93 -2.43 -1.56
C GLN A 315 -28.46 -1.00 -1.71
N ASP A 316 -28.93 -0.40 -0.62
CA ASP A 316 -29.45 0.96 -0.64
C ASP A 316 -28.33 2.00 -0.87
N ALA A 317 -27.14 1.77 -0.32
CA ALA A 317 -25.98 2.60 -0.63
C ALA A 317 -25.65 2.58 -2.13
N HIS A 318 -25.72 1.41 -2.79
CA HIS A 318 -25.48 1.32 -4.23
C HIS A 318 -26.51 2.12 -5.04
N LYS A 319 -27.79 2.08 -4.66
CA LYS A 319 -28.86 2.87 -5.29
C LYS A 319 -28.61 4.36 -5.11
N GLN A 320 -28.37 4.82 -3.88
CA GLN A 320 -28.11 6.23 -3.57
C GLN A 320 -26.85 6.76 -4.30
N ILE A 321 -25.81 5.94 -4.45
CA ILE A 321 -24.59 6.30 -5.20
C ILE A 321 -24.89 6.51 -6.69
N ARG A 322 -25.79 5.72 -7.28
CA ARG A 322 -26.20 5.86 -8.68
C ARG A 322 -27.09 7.09 -8.89
N GLU A 323 -28.01 7.35 -7.96
CA GLU A 323 -28.91 8.51 -8.01
C GLU A 323 -28.16 9.85 -7.91
N ASP A 324 -27.32 10.02 -6.87
CA ASP A 324 -26.52 11.24 -6.69
C ASP A 324 -25.06 10.93 -6.30
N PRO A 325 -24.16 10.80 -7.28
CA PRO A 325 -22.75 10.56 -7.01
C PRO A 325 -22.03 11.77 -6.36
N PHE A 326 -22.65 12.94 -6.22
CA PHE A 326 -22.04 14.14 -5.62
C PHE A 326 -22.63 14.53 -4.25
N LYS A 327 -23.46 13.67 -3.65
CA LYS A 327 -24.03 13.85 -2.32
C LYS A 327 -22.93 14.14 -1.29
N LYS A 328 -23.14 15.19 -0.49
CA LYS A 328 -22.22 15.58 0.59
C LYS A 328 -22.81 15.17 1.94
N ALA A 329 -21.95 14.77 2.87
CA ALA A 329 -22.36 14.47 4.23
C ALA A 329 -22.91 15.73 4.92
N GLU A 330 -24.07 15.58 5.56
CA GLU A 330 -24.69 16.64 6.34
C GLU A 330 -23.92 16.83 7.67
N GLY A 331 -23.84 18.07 8.17
CA GLY A 331 -23.27 18.35 9.49
C GLY A 331 -21.76 18.62 9.55
N GLU A 332 -21.03 18.66 8.42
CA GLU A 332 -19.69 19.25 8.42
C GLU A 332 -19.81 20.77 8.61
N GLY A 333 -19.65 21.25 9.85
CA GLY A 333 -19.64 22.67 10.18
C GLY A 333 -18.59 23.47 9.36
N GLU A 334 -18.60 24.79 9.50
CA GLU A 334 -17.71 25.67 8.72
C GLU A 334 -16.25 25.23 8.80
N LYS A 335 -15.71 24.73 7.68
CA LYS A 335 -14.31 24.36 7.59
C LYS A 335 -13.47 25.62 7.67
N LYS A 336 -12.52 25.65 8.62
CA LYS A 336 -11.54 26.75 8.73
C LYS A 336 -10.88 27.00 7.38
N THR A 337 -10.70 28.28 7.05
CA THR A 337 -10.09 28.69 5.78
C THR A 337 -8.62 28.24 5.70
N LYS A 338 -8.09 28.18 4.48
CA LYS A 338 -6.69 27.82 4.24
C LYS A 338 -5.71 28.74 4.99
N GLU A 339 -6.07 30.02 5.12
CA GLU A 339 -5.27 31.02 5.82
C GLU A 339 -5.25 30.78 7.33
N GLN A 340 -6.41 30.45 7.91
CA GLN A 340 -6.53 30.09 9.33
C GLN A 340 -5.69 28.83 9.64
N TRP A 341 -5.78 27.78 8.82
CA TRP A 341 -4.96 26.58 9.01
C TRP A 341 -3.46 26.83 8.87
N LYS A 342 -3.08 27.71 7.93
CA LYS A 342 -1.67 28.10 7.74
C LYS A 342 -1.15 28.85 8.97
N ALA A 343 -1.93 29.78 9.52
CA ALA A 343 -1.59 30.51 10.74
C ALA A 343 -1.42 29.56 11.93
N GLU A 344 -2.34 28.61 12.10
CA GLU A 344 -2.28 27.63 13.19
C GLU A 344 -1.06 26.71 13.07
N SER A 345 -0.82 26.18 11.86
CA SER A 345 0.30 25.25 11.61
C SER A 345 1.67 25.91 11.80
N LEU A 346 1.79 27.21 11.51
CA LEU A 346 3.05 27.94 11.64
C LEU A 346 3.49 28.11 13.10
N LYS A 347 2.57 28.07 14.07
CA LYS A 347 2.88 28.19 15.51
C LYS A 347 3.76 27.03 15.99
N TYR A 348 3.50 25.82 15.51
CA TYR A 348 4.22 24.61 15.91
C TYR A 348 5.47 24.34 15.07
N LYS A 349 5.65 25.07 13.95
CA LYS A 349 6.79 24.88 13.07
C LYS A 349 8.03 25.60 13.60
N GLN A 350 9.00 24.82 14.06
CA GLN A 350 10.31 25.34 14.44
C GLN A 350 11.02 25.97 13.22
N LYS A 351 11.49 27.21 13.40
CA LYS A 351 12.31 27.91 12.40
C LYS A 351 13.77 27.48 12.52
N LYS A 352 14.48 27.40 11.39
CA LYS A 352 15.92 27.16 11.41
C LYS A 352 16.63 28.33 12.09
N LEU A 353 17.64 28.02 12.89
CA LEU A 353 18.51 29.03 13.49
C LEU A 353 19.25 29.80 12.41
N THR A 354 19.40 31.10 12.64
CA THR A 354 20.24 31.94 11.79
C THR A 354 21.72 31.55 11.94
N HIS A 355 22.58 32.08 11.07
CA HIS A 355 24.02 31.85 11.19
C HIS A 355 24.59 32.45 12.48
N ALA A 356 24.23 33.70 12.80
CA ALA A 356 24.67 34.40 14.01
C ALA A 356 24.29 33.65 15.29
N GLN A 357 23.01 33.25 15.42
CA GLN A 357 22.54 32.47 16.57
C GLN A 357 23.27 31.12 16.73
N ARG A 358 23.70 30.49 15.62
CA ARG A 358 24.49 29.26 15.68
C ARG A 358 25.90 29.53 16.18
N GLN A 359 26.54 30.61 15.74
CA GLN A 359 27.88 30.98 16.19
C GLN A 359 27.90 31.35 17.67
N GLU A 360 26.95 32.15 18.12
CA GLU A 360 26.78 32.53 19.52
C GLU A 360 26.65 31.29 20.42
N ARG A 361 25.75 30.36 20.07
CA ARG A 361 25.60 29.09 20.80
C ARG A 361 26.88 28.25 20.84
N VAL A 362 27.68 28.26 19.77
CA VAL A 362 28.97 27.55 19.75
C VAL A 362 29.94 28.23 20.71
N GLN A 363 30.03 29.56 20.71
CA GLN A 363 30.90 30.31 21.61
C GLN A 363 30.50 30.14 23.07
N GLU A 364 29.22 30.24 23.40
CA GLU A 364 28.68 29.96 24.74
C GLU A 364 29.03 28.55 25.21
N LYS A 365 28.85 27.56 24.32
CA LYS A 365 29.17 26.16 24.63
C LYS A 365 30.66 25.92 24.85
N ILE A 366 31.54 26.55 24.05
CA ILE A 366 32.99 26.48 24.25
C ILE A 366 33.35 27.09 25.60
N LYS A 367 32.88 28.32 25.88
CA LYS A 367 33.13 29.01 27.15
C LYS A 367 32.76 28.15 28.35
N ALA A 368 31.54 27.59 28.36
CA ALA A 368 31.03 26.76 29.45
C ALA A 368 31.77 25.42 29.63
N LEU A 369 32.43 24.90 28.60
CA LEU A 369 33.24 23.67 28.68
C LEU A 369 34.70 23.94 29.07
N THR A 370 35.19 25.16 28.81
CA THR A 370 36.55 25.58 29.13
C THR A 370 36.67 26.29 30.48
N SER A 371 35.55 26.79 31.02
CA SER A 371 35.41 27.25 32.41
C SER A 371 35.18 26.09 33.34
#